data_AF-A0A4Q1VPZ0-F1
#
_entry.id   AF-A0A4Q1VPZ0-F1
#
_cell.length_a   1.000
_cell.length_b   1.000
_cell.length_c   1.000
_cell.angle_alpha   90.00
_cell.angle_beta   90.00
_cell.angle_gamma   90.00
#
_symmetry.space_group_name_H-M   'P 1'
#
loop_
_entity.id
_entity.type
_entity.pdbx_description
1 polymer ?
#
loop_
_entity_poly.entity_id
_entity_poly.type
_entity_poly.pdbx_seq_one_letter_code
_entity_poly.pdbx_strand_id
1 'polypeptide(L)'
;MRSASHFGAALAKIGRNQPCDCGSGLKYKKCHGKYPISASFHDAEHERAFQQAIRKMEAERVQRQKQQGLGKGIISAPLNDHRIVAVGNRVYYSKNWRTFHDFLRGFLIDLLGKDWFQAESNKPDPERHPIVRWFHQAITDAKRLSVVSGDIHVGPMTGAQRAFINLAYNLYLIAHHADPKQVDQLTSSFVERLKSERADDFIGKLFETYAAAAFLKAGFNLAYENETDGRSSHVEFVATYPKTGAKFSVEVKARNRSTAEDGPIDEIKRLRVGNKLNKALSKHAQHTRIVVIEVNVPDIVTEPSFEDGWPRAALDQIRSVEKAPAPDGGEKPSAYVLVTNHSFHNNLDAIGSSTQVIAAGCRIPDFGPDVGFNRLKEVLESHDRHKEMLALLDSMREHYEIPSTFDGENPDFAFAPKDSPPRLRFGEIYSVPDARGKEIPARLYEAIVLEREKAIMGCYQSLDGGENIMVRTPMTDLEIAAWKRHPDTFFGELRQIPKRATNWIELAMSFYDTYKSTPREKLLEWMAMADDIEYLKTLSQADLAILYCERLGWGAANKP
;
A
#
# COMPACT_ATOMS: atom_id res chain seq x y z
N MET A 1 -2.69 -67.10 38.75
CA MET A 1 -2.76 -66.93 40.22
C MET A 1 -1.66 -65.98 40.68
N ARG A 2 -2.01 -64.76 41.11
CA ARG A 2 -1.43 -63.99 42.22
C ARG A 2 -2.11 -62.61 42.28
N SER A 3 -2.56 -62.23 43.48
CA SER A 3 -3.36 -61.05 43.78
C SER A 3 -2.55 -59.90 44.41
N ALA A 4 -2.88 -58.66 44.02
CA ALA A 4 -2.98 -57.36 44.74
C ALA A 4 -1.98 -56.88 45.83
N SER A 5 -1.49 -55.63 45.67
CA SER A 5 -1.62 -54.40 46.55
C SER A 5 -0.38 -53.45 46.42
N HIS A 6 -0.47 -52.23 45.84
CA HIS A 6 -0.73 -50.87 46.42
C HIS A 6 0.30 -50.43 47.51
N PHE A 7 0.97 -49.26 47.55
CA PHE A 7 0.73 -47.87 47.12
C PHE A 7 2.07 -47.09 46.95
N GLY A 8 2.11 -46.10 46.06
CA GLY A 8 3.14 -45.06 46.01
C GLY A 8 2.77 -43.82 46.86
N ALA A 9 3.76 -43.19 47.50
CA ALA A 9 3.58 -41.96 48.26
C ALA A 9 3.87 -40.73 47.38
N ALA A 10 2.85 -39.91 47.16
CA ALA A 10 2.96 -38.60 46.52
C ALA A 10 3.52 -37.58 47.52
N LEU A 11 4.62 -36.90 47.18
CA LEU A 11 5.08 -35.69 47.87
C LEU A 11 4.00 -34.60 47.72
N ALA A 12 3.36 -34.25 48.83
CA ALA A 12 2.31 -33.22 48.86
C ALA A 12 2.89 -31.86 48.43
N LYS A 13 2.35 -31.28 47.35
CA LYS A 13 2.68 -29.91 46.93
C LYS A 13 2.18 -28.93 47.99
N ILE A 14 3.09 -28.30 48.74
CA ILE A 14 2.77 -27.23 49.69
C ILE A 14 2.04 -26.10 48.95
N GLY A 15 0.86 -25.72 49.46
CA GLY A 15 0.05 -24.67 48.86
C GLY A 15 0.73 -23.30 49.00
N ARG A 16 0.72 -22.49 47.93
CA ARG A 16 1.41 -21.18 47.86
C ARG A 16 1.09 -20.21 49.04
N ASN A 17 -0.08 -20.33 49.66
CA ASN A 17 -0.52 -19.52 50.80
C ASN A 17 -0.42 -20.23 52.18
N GLN A 18 0.01 -21.49 52.23
CA GLN A 18 0.22 -22.23 53.49
C GLN A 18 1.50 -21.77 54.19
N PRO A 19 1.64 -21.99 55.51
CA PRO A 19 2.88 -21.75 56.23
C PRO A 19 4.05 -22.51 55.59
N CYS A 20 5.23 -21.89 55.55
CA CYS A 20 6.43 -22.54 55.06
C CYS A 20 6.90 -23.59 56.09
N ASP A 21 7.32 -24.73 55.58
CA ASP A 21 7.85 -25.89 56.30
C ASP A 21 9.18 -25.64 57.02
N CYS A 22 9.89 -24.56 56.70
CA CYS A 22 11.14 -24.17 57.37
C CYS A 22 10.98 -23.62 58.79
N GLY A 23 9.76 -23.58 59.34
CA GLY A 23 9.48 -23.08 60.69
C GLY A 23 9.50 -21.56 60.83
N SER A 24 9.63 -20.80 59.73
CA SER A 24 9.66 -19.32 59.77
C SER A 24 8.34 -18.64 60.16
N GLY A 25 7.22 -19.39 60.19
CA GLY A 25 5.88 -18.84 60.39
C GLY A 25 5.32 -18.02 59.22
N LEU A 26 6.10 -17.77 58.16
CA LEU A 26 5.67 -17.05 56.97
C LEU A 26 4.92 -17.96 55.99
N LYS A 27 4.03 -17.38 55.15
CA LYS A 27 3.44 -18.11 54.01
C LYS A 27 4.53 -18.55 53.02
N TYR A 28 4.42 -19.74 52.43
CA TYR A 28 5.39 -20.32 51.50
C TYR A 28 5.84 -19.33 50.42
N LYS A 29 4.89 -18.61 49.76
CA LYS A 29 5.20 -17.58 48.74
C LYS A 29 6.01 -16.37 49.22
N LYS A 30 6.13 -16.16 50.53
CA LYS A 30 6.91 -15.08 51.15
C LYS A 30 8.22 -15.59 51.78
N CYS A 31 8.50 -16.90 51.70
CA CYS A 31 9.69 -17.56 52.22
C CYS A 31 10.35 -18.41 51.11
N HIS A 32 10.40 -19.74 51.21
CA HIS A 32 11.06 -20.59 50.20
C HIS A 32 10.35 -20.65 48.85
N GLY A 33 9.06 -20.34 48.80
CA GLY A 33 8.29 -20.11 47.57
C GLY A 33 8.34 -18.67 47.08
N LYS A 34 9.14 -17.80 47.72
CA LYS A 34 9.42 -16.45 47.22
C LYS A 34 10.30 -16.61 45.99
N TYR A 35 9.68 -16.54 44.82
CA TYR A 35 10.41 -16.21 43.62
C TYR A 35 11.16 -14.91 43.92
N PRO A 36 12.47 -14.82 43.64
CA PRO A 36 13.19 -13.57 43.74
C PRO A 36 12.56 -12.60 42.73
N ILE A 37 11.58 -11.81 43.19
CA ILE A 37 11.15 -10.58 42.52
C ILE A 37 12.21 -9.53 42.88
N SER A 38 13.45 -9.80 42.48
CA SER A 38 14.61 -8.91 42.64
C SER A 38 15.80 -9.50 41.89
N ALA A 39 15.62 -9.83 40.62
CA ALA A 39 16.52 -9.27 39.63
C ALA A 39 15.62 -8.40 38.77
N SER A 40 15.72 -7.09 38.92
CA SER A 40 15.32 -6.19 37.86
C SER A 40 16.15 -6.64 36.65
N PHE A 41 15.55 -7.42 35.73
CA PHE A 41 16.13 -7.64 34.40
C PHE A 41 16.12 -6.34 33.56
N HIS A 42 15.74 -5.22 34.17
CA HIS A 42 15.88 -3.88 33.64
C HIS A 42 17.30 -3.36 33.93
N ASP A 43 18.32 -3.96 33.33
CA ASP A 43 19.53 -3.19 33.05
C ASP A 43 19.26 -2.29 31.83
N ALA A 44 20.07 -1.25 31.65
CA ALA A 44 19.90 -0.31 30.55
C ALA A 44 20.05 -0.97 29.17
N GLU A 45 20.72 -2.12 29.08
CA GLU A 45 20.91 -2.86 27.83
C GLU A 45 19.64 -3.62 27.43
N HIS A 46 18.96 -4.26 28.39
CA HIS A 46 17.69 -4.93 28.19
C HIS A 46 16.59 -3.97 27.76
N GLU A 47 16.48 -2.81 28.42
CA GLU A 47 15.52 -1.77 28.01
C GLU A 47 15.81 -1.28 26.58
N ARG A 48 17.08 -1.04 26.24
CA ARG A 48 17.46 -0.65 24.87
C ARG A 48 17.11 -1.74 23.86
N ALA A 49 17.41 -3.00 24.15
CA ALA A 49 17.09 -4.12 23.27
C ALA A 49 15.58 -4.25 23.05
N PHE A 50 14.79 -4.05 24.11
CA PHE A 50 13.33 -4.05 24.02
C PHE A 50 12.80 -2.90 23.15
N GLN A 51 13.29 -1.67 23.36
CA GLN A 51 12.92 -0.52 22.52
C GLN A 51 13.34 -0.71 21.06
N GLN A 52 14.52 -1.27 20.81
CA GLN A 52 15.00 -1.59 19.46
C GLN A 52 14.12 -2.65 18.79
N ALA A 53 13.69 -3.69 19.53
CA ALA A 53 12.76 -4.69 19.01
C ALA A 53 11.42 -4.07 18.59
N ILE A 54 10.87 -3.14 19.39
CA ILE A 54 9.65 -2.39 19.03
C ILE A 54 9.85 -1.59 17.74
N ARG A 55 10.94 -0.83 17.63
CA ARG A 55 11.23 -0.02 16.42
C ARG A 55 11.40 -0.89 15.18
N LYS A 56 12.06 -2.05 15.32
CA LYS A 56 12.21 -3.03 14.25
C LYS A 56 10.87 -3.59 13.80
N MET A 57 10.02 -4.01 14.72
CA MET A 57 8.68 -4.51 14.40
C MET A 57 7.83 -3.46 13.68
N GLU A 58 7.92 -2.20 14.10
CA GLU A 58 7.21 -1.10 13.44
C GLU A 58 7.74 -0.84 12.01
N ALA A 59 9.07 -0.86 11.82
CA ALA A 59 9.67 -0.74 10.50
C ALA A 59 9.27 -1.89 9.57
N GLU A 60 9.27 -3.13 10.06
CA GLU A 60 8.80 -4.31 9.32
C GLU A 60 7.31 -4.18 8.94
N ARG A 61 6.47 -3.70 9.86
CA ARG A 61 5.05 -3.45 9.61
C ARG A 61 4.85 -2.42 8.51
N VAL A 62 5.55 -1.29 8.57
CA VAL A 62 5.47 -0.21 7.57
C VAL A 62 6.01 -0.68 6.22
N GLN A 63 7.16 -1.36 6.22
CA GLN A 63 7.76 -1.90 5.00
C GLN A 63 6.82 -2.89 4.30
N ARG A 64 6.19 -3.79 5.07
CA ARG A 64 5.14 -4.68 4.54
C ARG A 64 3.97 -3.90 3.98
N GLN A 65 3.49 -2.86 4.67
CA GLN A 65 2.39 -2.03 4.19
C GLN A 65 2.73 -1.30 2.89
N LYS A 66 3.93 -0.76 2.74
CA LYS A 66 4.40 -0.13 1.49
C LYS A 66 4.40 -1.07 0.31
N GLN A 67 4.71 -2.34 0.55
CA GLN A 67 4.76 -3.31 -0.53
C GLN A 67 3.38 -3.92 -0.81
N GLN A 68 2.65 -4.32 0.22
CA GLN A 68 1.44 -5.15 0.12
C GLN A 68 0.13 -4.36 0.26
N GLY A 69 0.21 -3.08 0.62
CA GLY A 69 -0.94 -2.24 0.95
C GLY A 69 -1.35 -2.28 2.42
N LEU A 70 -2.36 -1.48 2.74
CA LEU A 70 -2.89 -1.25 4.08
C LEU A 70 -3.90 -2.32 4.54
N GLY A 71 -4.31 -3.21 3.64
CA GLY A 71 -5.19 -4.34 3.92
C GLY A 71 -4.52 -5.48 4.71
N LYS A 72 -5.15 -6.66 4.66
CA LYS A 72 -4.61 -7.92 5.19
C LYS A 72 -3.30 -8.23 4.46
N GLY A 73 -2.22 -8.38 5.23
CA GLY A 73 -0.93 -8.80 4.68
C GLY A 73 -0.98 -10.24 4.18
N ILE A 74 -0.01 -10.61 3.35
CA ILE A 74 0.14 -11.97 2.84
C ILE A 74 0.38 -12.91 4.03
N ILE A 75 -0.44 -13.95 4.15
CA ILE A 75 -0.31 -14.96 5.20
C ILE A 75 0.47 -16.14 4.61
N SER A 76 1.73 -16.27 5.01
CA SER A 76 2.65 -17.25 4.46
C SER A 76 3.67 -17.71 5.49
N ALA A 77 4.11 -18.97 5.40
CA ALA A 77 5.16 -19.52 6.25
C ALA A 77 5.97 -20.60 5.51
N PRO A 78 7.24 -20.82 5.86
CA PRO A 78 7.96 -22.03 5.49
C PRO A 78 7.49 -23.21 6.36
N LEU A 79 7.30 -24.37 5.75
CA LEU A 79 7.03 -25.64 6.44
C LEU A 79 7.84 -26.75 5.76
N ASN A 80 8.90 -27.22 6.40
CA ASN A 80 9.92 -28.10 5.81
C ASN A 80 10.49 -27.51 4.51
N ASP A 81 10.44 -28.27 3.41
CA ASP A 81 10.86 -27.86 2.06
C ASP A 81 9.76 -27.12 1.28
N HIS A 82 8.61 -26.86 1.89
CA HIS A 82 7.47 -26.19 1.27
C HIS A 82 7.26 -24.76 1.77
N ARG A 83 6.74 -23.91 0.89
CA ARG A 83 6.10 -22.65 1.25
C ARG A 83 4.60 -22.89 1.34
N ILE A 84 3.96 -22.43 2.41
CA ILE A 84 2.51 -22.42 2.54
C ILE A 84 1.98 -20.99 2.41
N VAL A 85 0.82 -20.82 1.77
CA VAL A 85 0.11 -19.53 1.62
C VAL A 85 -1.36 -19.75 1.92
N ALA A 86 -1.92 -18.98 2.85
CA ALA A 86 -3.35 -19.02 3.17
C ALA A 86 -4.11 -17.94 2.38
N VAL A 87 -5.24 -18.32 1.77
CA VAL A 87 -6.13 -17.43 1.01
C VAL A 87 -7.58 -17.76 1.37
N GLY A 88 -8.26 -16.84 2.05
CA GLY A 88 -9.63 -17.06 2.52
C GLY A 88 -9.71 -18.28 3.44
N ASN A 89 -10.45 -19.31 3.01
CA ASN A 89 -10.59 -20.60 3.70
C ASN A 89 -9.65 -21.71 3.18
N ARG A 90 -8.75 -21.41 2.23
CA ARG A 90 -7.86 -22.40 1.58
C ARG A 90 -6.40 -22.19 1.96
N VAL A 91 -5.66 -23.30 2.00
CA VAL A 91 -4.19 -23.29 2.14
C VAL A 91 -3.58 -23.90 0.88
N TYR A 92 -2.70 -23.15 0.27
CA TYR A 92 -1.92 -23.53 -0.89
C TYR A 92 -0.49 -23.84 -0.45
N TYR A 93 0.16 -24.82 -1.06
CA TYR A 93 1.54 -25.15 -0.74
C TYR A 93 2.35 -25.61 -1.96
N SER A 94 3.63 -25.27 -1.98
CA SER A 94 4.56 -25.73 -3.02
C SER A 94 6.01 -25.60 -2.56
N LYS A 95 6.87 -26.53 -2.99
CA LYS A 95 8.32 -26.44 -2.83
C LYS A 95 9.01 -25.53 -3.88
N ASN A 96 8.26 -25.13 -4.92
CA ASN A 96 8.79 -24.39 -6.07
C ASN A 96 8.57 -22.88 -5.98
N TRP A 97 7.86 -22.37 -4.96
CA TRP A 97 7.67 -20.93 -4.82
C TRP A 97 8.88 -20.30 -4.17
N ARG A 98 9.56 -19.44 -4.92
CA ARG A 98 10.67 -18.60 -4.44
C ARG A 98 10.20 -17.16 -4.24
N THR A 99 9.30 -16.71 -5.09
CA THR A 99 8.68 -15.39 -5.07
C THR A 99 7.16 -15.50 -4.91
N PHE A 100 6.52 -14.42 -4.48
CA PHE A 100 5.06 -14.34 -4.45
C PHE A 100 4.47 -14.42 -5.87
N HIS A 101 5.19 -13.97 -6.90
CA HIS A 101 4.76 -14.11 -8.29
C HIS A 101 4.67 -15.58 -8.75
N ASP A 102 5.54 -16.46 -8.25
CA ASP A 102 5.45 -17.91 -8.52
C ASP A 102 4.15 -18.50 -7.98
N PHE A 103 3.77 -18.08 -6.77
CA PHE A 103 2.50 -18.44 -6.17
C PHE A 103 1.32 -17.90 -6.99
N LEU A 104 1.31 -16.60 -7.29
CA LEU A 104 0.22 -15.94 -8.02
C LEU A 104 -0.06 -16.60 -9.38
N ARG A 105 0.98 -17.00 -10.12
CA ARG A 105 0.83 -17.69 -11.39
C ARG A 105 0.07 -19.02 -11.25
N GLY A 106 0.48 -19.84 -10.29
CA GLY A 106 -0.19 -21.11 -10.00
C GLY A 106 -1.61 -20.89 -9.50
N PHE A 107 -1.79 -19.94 -8.58
CA PHE A 107 -3.09 -19.57 -8.02
C PHE A 107 -4.10 -19.19 -9.10
N LEU A 108 -3.74 -18.35 -10.07
CA LEU A 108 -4.65 -17.94 -11.14
C LEU A 108 -5.03 -19.11 -12.06
N ILE A 109 -4.06 -19.95 -12.43
CA ILE A 109 -4.33 -21.13 -13.29
C ILE A 109 -5.27 -22.11 -12.56
N ASP A 110 -5.02 -22.36 -11.27
CA ASP A 110 -5.88 -23.21 -10.46
C ASP A 110 -7.30 -22.64 -10.36
N LEU A 111 -7.42 -21.32 -10.20
CA LEU A 111 -8.71 -20.63 -10.07
C LEU A 111 -9.52 -20.63 -11.37
N LEU A 112 -8.87 -20.47 -12.53
CA LEU A 112 -9.51 -20.56 -13.85
C LEU A 112 -9.94 -21.99 -14.22
N GLY A 113 -9.31 -22.98 -13.59
CA GLY A 113 -9.44 -24.41 -13.89
C GLY A 113 -8.40 -24.85 -14.92
N LYS A 114 -7.55 -25.82 -14.55
CA LYS A 114 -6.45 -26.33 -15.38
C LYS A 114 -6.90 -26.84 -16.74
N ASP A 115 -8.02 -27.56 -16.78
CA ASP A 115 -8.55 -28.13 -18.03
C ASP A 115 -9.00 -27.03 -19.00
N TRP A 116 -9.65 -25.98 -18.49
CA TRP A 116 -10.03 -24.82 -19.31
C TRP A 116 -8.78 -24.09 -19.82
N PHE A 117 -7.81 -23.85 -18.94
CA PHE A 117 -6.57 -23.16 -19.32
C PHE A 117 -5.78 -23.94 -20.38
N GLN A 118 -5.74 -25.26 -20.27
CA GLN A 118 -5.10 -26.13 -21.26
C GLN A 118 -5.87 -26.15 -22.58
N ALA A 119 -7.21 -26.23 -22.53
CA ALA A 119 -8.05 -26.17 -23.73
C ALA A 119 -7.85 -24.86 -24.50
N GLU A 120 -7.84 -23.72 -23.82
CA GLU A 120 -7.52 -22.42 -24.42
C GLU A 120 -6.08 -22.38 -24.94
N SER A 121 -5.10 -22.93 -24.22
CA SER A 121 -3.71 -22.96 -24.67
C SER A 121 -3.50 -23.73 -25.98
N ASN A 122 -4.35 -24.74 -26.24
CA ASN A 122 -4.30 -25.55 -27.46
C ASN A 122 -4.92 -24.84 -28.68
N LYS A 123 -5.66 -23.74 -28.50
CA LYS A 123 -6.20 -22.96 -29.62
C LYS A 123 -5.10 -22.19 -30.37
N PRO A 124 -5.30 -21.88 -31.67
CA PRO A 124 -4.47 -20.92 -32.40
C PRO A 124 -4.48 -19.54 -31.73
N ASP A 125 -3.38 -18.78 -31.81
CA ASP A 125 -3.24 -17.51 -31.07
C ASP A 125 -4.41 -16.51 -31.20
N PRO A 126 -4.99 -16.27 -32.40
CA PRO A 126 -6.12 -15.34 -32.55
C PRO A 126 -7.41 -15.79 -31.85
N GLU A 127 -7.56 -17.08 -31.60
CA GLU A 127 -8.75 -17.71 -31.00
C GLU A 127 -8.59 -17.92 -29.48
N ARG A 128 -7.38 -17.73 -28.95
CA ARG A 128 -7.10 -17.90 -27.51
C ARG A 128 -7.78 -16.79 -26.71
N HIS A 129 -8.33 -17.18 -25.57
CA HIS A 129 -8.78 -16.23 -24.57
C HIS A 129 -7.66 -15.23 -24.16
N PRO A 130 -7.94 -13.91 -23.99
CA PRO A 130 -6.93 -12.90 -23.67
C PRO A 130 -6.00 -13.24 -22.51
N ILE A 131 -6.55 -13.80 -21.41
CA ILE A 131 -5.74 -14.22 -20.24
C ILE A 131 -4.64 -15.21 -20.64
N VAL A 132 -4.96 -16.16 -21.52
CA VAL A 132 -4.02 -17.20 -21.96
C VAL A 132 -3.01 -16.61 -22.92
N ARG A 133 -3.40 -15.67 -23.80
CA ARG A 133 -2.46 -14.90 -24.63
C ARG A 133 -1.44 -14.15 -23.79
N TRP A 134 -1.89 -13.46 -22.73
CA TRP A 134 -0.99 -12.78 -21.79
C TRP A 134 -0.01 -13.75 -21.15
N PHE A 135 -0.45 -14.93 -20.74
CA PHE A 135 0.42 -15.94 -20.17
C PHE A 135 1.52 -16.41 -21.14
N HIS A 136 1.15 -16.83 -22.35
CA HIS A 136 2.12 -17.33 -23.34
C HIS A 136 3.14 -16.25 -23.72
N GLN A 137 2.69 -15.01 -23.90
CA GLN A 137 3.57 -13.87 -24.13
C GLN A 137 4.48 -13.61 -22.93
N ALA A 138 3.93 -13.59 -21.71
CA ALA A 138 4.69 -13.35 -20.48
C ALA A 138 5.80 -14.38 -20.24
N ILE A 139 5.57 -15.65 -20.55
CA ILE A 139 6.58 -16.72 -20.47
C ILE A 139 7.66 -16.53 -21.55
N THR A 140 7.27 -16.16 -22.77
CA THR A 140 8.20 -15.89 -23.87
C THR A 140 9.09 -14.70 -23.55
N ASP A 141 8.51 -13.61 -23.06
CA ASP A 141 9.23 -12.42 -22.61
C ASP A 141 10.17 -12.73 -21.45
N ALA A 142 9.73 -13.49 -20.44
CA ALA A 142 10.59 -13.87 -19.32
C ALA A 142 11.84 -14.63 -19.80
N LYS A 143 11.69 -15.60 -20.72
CA LYS A 143 12.84 -16.33 -21.29
C LYS A 143 13.81 -15.43 -22.04
N ARG A 144 13.31 -14.38 -22.68
CA ARG A 144 14.10 -13.45 -23.51
C ARG A 144 14.78 -12.36 -22.69
N LEU A 145 14.10 -11.83 -21.67
CA LEU A 145 14.48 -10.58 -21.00
C LEU A 145 15.02 -10.77 -19.58
N SER A 146 14.80 -11.93 -18.95
CA SER A 146 15.29 -12.16 -17.60
C SER A 146 16.72 -12.67 -17.57
N VAL A 147 17.42 -12.35 -16.49
CA VAL A 147 18.71 -12.92 -16.12
C VAL A 147 18.57 -13.76 -14.87
N VAL A 148 19.38 -14.81 -14.74
CA VAL A 148 19.42 -15.65 -13.55
C VAL A 148 20.19 -14.92 -12.45
N SER A 149 19.58 -14.76 -11.28
CA SER A 149 20.19 -14.22 -10.06
C SER A 149 19.91 -15.19 -8.92
N GLY A 150 20.93 -15.96 -8.51
CA GLY A 150 20.76 -17.06 -7.56
C GLY A 150 19.74 -18.08 -8.08
N ASP A 151 18.69 -18.33 -7.30
CA ASP A 151 17.62 -19.29 -7.63
C ASP A 151 16.41 -18.65 -8.36
N ILE A 152 16.49 -17.37 -8.74
CA ILE A 152 15.38 -16.64 -9.37
C ILE A 152 15.76 -16.03 -10.71
N HIS A 153 14.74 -15.70 -11.50
CA HIS A 153 14.87 -14.93 -12.73
C HIS A 153 14.42 -13.49 -12.47
N VAL A 154 15.27 -12.53 -12.82
CA VAL A 154 15.01 -11.09 -12.64
C VAL A 154 15.02 -10.41 -14.00
N GLY A 155 14.02 -9.57 -14.27
CA GLY A 155 13.93 -8.85 -15.53
C GLY A 155 12.88 -7.74 -15.48
N PRO A 156 12.84 -6.88 -16.50
CA PRO A 156 11.81 -5.86 -16.62
C PRO A 156 10.43 -6.50 -16.78
N MET A 157 9.41 -5.86 -16.21
CA MET A 157 8.02 -6.31 -16.34
C MET A 157 7.40 -5.80 -17.65
N THR A 158 7.06 -6.71 -18.56
CA THR A 158 6.33 -6.38 -19.79
C THR A 158 4.84 -6.20 -19.54
N GLY A 159 4.10 -5.60 -20.48
CA GLY A 159 2.66 -5.42 -20.36
C GLY A 159 1.89 -6.75 -20.23
N ALA A 160 2.32 -7.81 -20.92
CA ALA A 160 1.76 -9.15 -20.79
C ALA A 160 1.97 -9.73 -19.39
N GLN A 161 3.19 -9.61 -18.85
CA GLN A 161 3.49 -10.03 -17.47
C GLN A 161 2.66 -9.25 -16.46
N ARG A 162 2.56 -7.92 -16.64
CA ARG A 162 1.73 -7.05 -15.80
C ARG A 162 0.27 -7.47 -15.85
N ALA A 163 -0.32 -7.61 -17.04
CA ALA A 163 -1.72 -7.99 -17.20
C ALA A 163 -2.05 -9.32 -16.50
N PHE A 164 -1.21 -10.34 -16.70
CA PHE A 164 -1.43 -11.67 -16.13
C PHE A 164 -1.26 -11.69 -14.60
N ILE A 165 -0.14 -11.19 -14.09
CA ILE A 165 0.16 -11.25 -12.65
C ILE A 165 -0.73 -10.28 -11.85
N ASN A 166 -1.14 -9.15 -12.43
CA ASN A 166 -2.04 -8.21 -11.74
C ASN A 166 -3.45 -8.77 -11.64
N LEU A 167 -3.97 -9.46 -12.67
CA LEU A 167 -5.23 -10.20 -12.54
C LEU A 167 -5.14 -11.26 -11.43
N ALA A 168 -4.04 -12.02 -11.39
CA ALA A 168 -3.81 -13.00 -10.33
C ALA A 168 -3.81 -12.35 -8.95
N TYR A 169 -3.13 -11.21 -8.80
CA TYR A 169 -3.04 -10.49 -7.54
C TYR A 169 -4.38 -9.87 -7.11
N ASN A 170 -5.15 -9.32 -8.05
CA ASN A 170 -6.47 -8.77 -7.77
C ASN A 170 -7.41 -9.85 -7.25
N LEU A 171 -7.45 -11.03 -7.90
CA LEU A 171 -8.27 -12.16 -7.44
C LEU A 171 -7.76 -12.73 -6.11
N TYR A 172 -6.44 -12.76 -5.88
CA TYR A 172 -5.87 -13.09 -4.58
C TYR A 172 -6.37 -12.13 -3.51
N LEU A 173 -6.30 -10.81 -3.74
CA LEU A 173 -6.74 -9.80 -2.77
C LEU A 173 -8.22 -9.95 -2.45
N ILE A 174 -9.06 -10.10 -3.48
CA ILE A 174 -10.51 -10.32 -3.32
C ILE A 174 -10.76 -11.56 -2.44
N ALA A 175 -10.14 -12.69 -2.77
CA ALA A 175 -10.32 -13.93 -2.02
C ALA A 175 -9.76 -13.85 -0.59
N HIS A 176 -8.62 -13.21 -0.41
CA HIS A 176 -7.93 -13.03 0.88
C HIS A 176 -8.71 -12.13 1.84
N HIS A 177 -9.43 -11.15 1.30
CA HIS A 177 -10.22 -10.21 2.09
C HIS A 177 -11.66 -10.65 2.32
N ALA A 178 -12.21 -11.51 1.47
CA ALA A 178 -13.57 -12.03 1.57
C ALA A 178 -13.86 -12.74 2.91
N ASP A 179 -15.14 -12.83 3.25
CA ASP A 179 -15.61 -13.73 4.29
C ASP A 179 -15.26 -15.17 3.89
N PRO A 180 -14.57 -15.95 4.76
CA PRO A 180 -14.25 -17.36 4.50
C PRO A 180 -15.45 -18.23 4.11
N LYS A 181 -16.68 -17.85 4.47
CA LYS A 181 -17.91 -18.56 4.10
C LYS A 181 -18.41 -18.24 2.69
N GLN A 182 -17.98 -17.12 2.11
CA GLN A 182 -18.46 -16.61 0.82
C GLN A 182 -17.39 -16.63 -0.27
N VAL A 183 -16.12 -16.86 0.09
CA VAL A 183 -14.97 -16.78 -0.82
C VAL A 183 -15.11 -17.65 -2.07
N ASP A 184 -15.64 -18.87 -1.94
CA ASP A 184 -15.80 -19.77 -3.08
C ASP A 184 -16.85 -19.25 -4.07
N GLN A 185 -18.03 -18.85 -3.57
CA GLN A 185 -19.10 -18.28 -4.41
C GLN A 185 -18.64 -16.99 -5.09
N LEU A 186 -17.99 -16.10 -4.34
CA LEU A 186 -17.49 -14.83 -4.85
C LEU A 186 -16.43 -15.04 -5.93
N THR A 187 -15.43 -15.88 -5.69
CA THR A 187 -14.38 -16.11 -6.68
C THR A 187 -14.91 -16.81 -7.93
N SER A 188 -15.84 -17.75 -7.79
CA SER A 188 -16.53 -18.37 -8.93
C SER A 188 -17.28 -17.35 -9.80
N SER A 189 -18.01 -16.40 -9.21
CA SER A 189 -18.75 -15.41 -10.00
C SER A 189 -17.84 -14.48 -10.81
N PHE A 190 -16.67 -14.14 -10.26
CA PHE A 190 -15.63 -13.42 -11.01
C PHE A 190 -15.06 -14.27 -12.15
N VAL A 191 -14.66 -15.51 -11.84
CA VAL A 191 -14.02 -16.43 -12.80
C VAL A 191 -14.92 -16.75 -13.98
N GLU A 192 -16.21 -17.00 -13.75
CA GLU A 192 -17.17 -17.30 -14.82
C GLU A 192 -17.25 -16.18 -15.86
N ARG A 193 -17.38 -14.92 -15.41
CA ARG A 193 -17.42 -13.76 -16.32
C ARG A 193 -16.04 -13.45 -16.92
N LEU A 194 -14.96 -13.71 -16.20
CA LEU A 194 -13.58 -13.59 -16.72
C LEU A 194 -13.21 -14.62 -17.79
N LYS A 195 -13.93 -15.74 -17.87
CA LYS A 195 -13.75 -16.78 -18.90
C LYS A 195 -14.67 -16.60 -20.11
N SER A 196 -15.57 -15.61 -20.06
CA SER A 196 -16.56 -15.37 -21.10
C SER A 196 -15.90 -14.97 -22.42
N GLU A 197 -16.36 -15.57 -23.53
CA GLU A 197 -15.95 -15.16 -24.88
C GLU A 197 -16.55 -13.80 -25.27
N ARG A 198 -17.58 -13.34 -24.55
CA ARG A 198 -18.15 -12.01 -24.73
C ARG A 198 -17.20 -10.95 -24.18
N ALA A 199 -16.66 -10.14 -25.09
CA ALA A 199 -15.67 -9.11 -24.76
C ALA A 199 -16.17 -8.12 -23.70
N ASP A 200 -17.47 -7.77 -23.70
CA ASP A 200 -18.05 -6.86 -22.72
C ASP A 200 -18.15 -7.46 -21.31
N ASP A 201 -18.47 -8.75 -21.20
CA ASP A 201 -18.49 -9.47 -19.92
C ASP A 201 -17.07 -9.57 -19.34
N PHE A 202 -16.10 -9.99 -20.16
CA PHE A 202 -14.70 -10.12 -19.77
C PHE A 202 -14.11 -8.77 -19.33
N ILE A 203 -14.22 -7.74 -20.16
CA ILE A 203 -13.65 -6.41 -19.89
C ILE A 203 -14.33 -5.77 -18.68
N GLY A 204 -15.65 -5.86 -18.56
CA GLY A 204 -16.38 -5.36 -17.40
C GLY A 204 -15.85 -5.99 -16.10
N LYS A 205 -15.83 -7.32 -16.02
CA LYS A 205 -15.42 -8.03 -14.81
C LYS A 205 -13.93 -7.88 -14.52
N LEU A 206 -13.08 -7.80 -15.55
CA LEU A 206 -11.65 -7.50 -15.39
C LEU A 206 -11.44 -6.19 -14.63
N PHE A 207 -12.10 -5.11 -15.04
CA PHE A 207 -11.92 -3.80 -14.39
C PHE A 207 -12.64 -3.69 -13.03
N GLU A 208 -13.68 -4.49 -12.79
CA GLU A 208 -14.20 -4.68 -11.43
C GLU A 208 -13.13 -5.27 -10.49
N THR A 209 -12.28 -6.19 -10.96
CA THR A 209 -11.16 -6.71 -10.12
C THR A 209 -10.15 -5.62 -9.76
N TYR A 210 -9.83 -4.72 -10.70
CA TYR A 210 -8.91 -3.61 -10.47
C TYR A 210 -9.46 -2.61 -9.46
N ALA A 211 -10.73 -2.24 -9.61
CA ALA A 211 -11.41 -1.37 -8.66
C ALA A 211 -11.37 -2.00 -7.27
N ALA A 212 -11.85 -3.24 -7.11
CA ALA A 212 -11.86 -3.92 -5.81
C ALA A 212 -10.46 -3.98 -5.19
N ALA A 213 -9.44 -4.38 -5.96
CA ALA A 213 -8.06 -4.44 -5.48
C ALA A 213 -7.51 -3.08 -5.03
N ALA A 214 -7.85 -1.98 -5.71
CA ALA A 214 -7.44 -0.63 -5.31
C ALA A 214 -7.97 -0.27 -3.91
N PHE A 215 -9.26 -0.55 -3.65
CA PHE A 215 -9.87 -0.32 -2.33
C PHE A 215 -9.29 -1.23 -1.24
N LEU A 216 -9.09 -2.52 -1.53
CA LEU A 216 -8.50 -3.46 -0.56
C LEU A 216 -7.07 -3.09 -0.19
N LYS A 217 -6.24 -2.68 -1.17
CA LYS A 217 -4.89 -2.14 -0.91
C LYS A 217 -4.92 -0.84 -0.10
N ALA A 218 -5.95 -0.02 -0.27
CA ALA A 218 -6.16 1.18 0.54
C ALA A 218 -6.70 0.89 1.96
N GLY A 219 -6.96 -0.38 2.28
CA GLY A 219 -7.42 -0.83 3.60
C GLY A 219 -8.94 -0.70 3.80
N PHE A 220 -9.71 -0.55 2.72
CA PHE A 220 -11.17 -0.60 2.80
C PHE A 220 -11.67 -2.04 2.96
N ASN A 221 -12.80 -2.20 3.65
CA ASN A 221 -13.57 -3.44 3.64
C ASN A 221 -14.63 -3.37 2.54
N LEU A 222 -14.80 -4.47 1.79
CA LEU A 222 -15.77 -4.54 0.69
C LEU A 222 -16.93 -5.46 1.05
N ALA A 223 -18.14 -5.00 0.77
CA ALA A 223 -19.34 -5.82 0.74
C ALA A 223 -19.86 -5.86 -0.69
N TYR A 224 -19.81 -7.04 -1.32
CA TYR A 224 -20.27 -7.23 -2.68
C TYR A 224 -21.79 -7.38 -2.71
N GLU A 225 -22.43 -6.71 -3.67
CA GLU A 225 -23.87 -6.82 -3.87
C GLU A 225 -24.21 -8.16 -4.54
N ASN A 226 -25.42 -8.67 -4.29
CA ASN A 226 -25.87 -9.90 -4.90
C ASN A 226 -26.35 -9.63 -6.35
N GLU A 227 -25.49 -9.90 -7.34
CA GLU A 227 -25.79 -9.73 -8.77
C GLU A 227 -26.98 -10.58 -9.28
N THR A 228 -27.50 -11.52 -8.48
CA THR A 228 -28.66 -12.35 -8.87
C THR A 228 -30.02 -11.71 -8.62
N ASP A 229 -30.09 -10.58 -7.91
CA ASP A 229 -31.34 -9.84 -7.70
C ASP A 229 -31.58 -8.82 -8.84
N GLY A 230 -32.39 -9.21 -9.83
CA GLY A 230 -32.78 -8.34 -10.94
C GLY A 230 -33.83 -7.27 -10.60
N ARG A 231 -34.29 -7.18 -9.34
CA ARG A 231 -35.36 -6.25 -8.93
C ARG A 231 -34.88 -4.81 -8.78
N SER A 232 -33.57 -4.59 -8.63
CA SER A 232 -32.95 -3.26 -8.56
C SER A 232 -31.62 -3.20 -9.30
N SER A 233 -31.23 -2.00 -9.75
CA SER A 233 -29.86 -1.78 -10.23
C SER A 233 -28.94 -1.61 -9.00
N HIS A 234 -27.98 -2.52 -8.86
CA HIS A 234 -26.99 -2.48 -7.79
C HIS A 234 -25.67 -1.90 -8.30
N VAL A 235 -24.96 -1.21 -7.40
CA VAL A 235 -23.55 -0.91 -7.59
C VAL A 235 -22.72 -2.19 -7.43
N GLU A 236 -21.47 -2.20 -7.86
CA GLU A 236 -20.65 -3.42 -7.83
C GLU A 236 -20.32 -3.86 -6.39
N PHE A 237 -20.03 -2.90 -5.51
CA PHE A 237 -19.84 -3.16 -4.09
C PHE A 237 -19.98 -1.89 -3.24
N VAL A 238 -20.17 -2.09 -1.94
CA VAL A 238 -20.04 -1.05 -0.91
C VAL A 238 -18.65 -1.13 -0.27
N ALA A 239 -17.89 -0.04 -0.36
CA ALA A 239 -16.60 0.10 0.29
C ALA A 239 -16.75 0.85 1.62
N THR A 240 -16.19 0.31 2.70
CA THR A 240 -16.19 0.95 4.03
C THR A 240 -14.77 1.28 4.44
N TYR A 241 -14.50 2.55 4.77
CA TYR A 241 -13.20 2.97 5.31
C TYR A 241 -13.17 2.75 6.83
N PRO A 242 -12.35 1.80 7.36
CA PRO A 242 -12.49 1.39 8.75
C PRO A 242 -12.20 2.49 9.78
N LYS A 243 -11.31 3.44 9.45
CA LYS A 243 -10.87 4.48 10.39
C LYS A 243 -11.99 5.49 10.72
N THR A 244 -12.90 5.74 9.78
CA THR A 244 -13.97 6.74 9.93
C THR A 244 -15.36 6.13 9.91
N GLY A 245 -15.48 4.87 9.46
CA GLY A 245 -16.77 4.21 9.24
C GLY A 245 -17.51 4.70 8.00
N ALA A 246 -16.92 5.62 7.21
CA ALA A 246 -17.52 6.14 5.99
C ALA A 246 -17.75 5.00 4.99
N LYS A 247 -18.94 4.99 4.38
CA LYS A 247 -19.37 4.00 3.38
C LYS A 247 -19.55 4.68 2.03
N PHE A 248 -19.18 3.96 0.98
CA PHE A 248 -19.26 4.43 -0.40
C PHE A 248 -19.87 3.36 -1.30
N SER A 249 -20.82 3.77 -2.13
CA SER A 249 -21.38 2.92 -3.18
C SER A 249 -20.50 3.02 -4.42
N VAL A 250 -19.84 1.92 -4.79
CA VAL A 250 -18.81 1.91 -5.84
C VAL A 250 -19.35 1.30 -7.12
N GLU A 251 -19.45 2.10 -8.16
CA GLU A 251 -19.86 1.68 -9.49
C GLU A 251 -18.66 1.64 -10.44
N VAL A 252 -18.50 0.54 -11.17
CA VAL A 252 -17.39 0.37 -12.11
C VAL A 252 -17.91 0.35 -13.53
N LYS A 253 -17.26 1.11 -14.42
CA LYS A 253 -17.57 1.15 -15.85
C LYS A 253 -16.30 1.03 -16.66
N ALA A 254 -16.28 0.10 -17.61
CA ALA A 254 -15.20 -0.01 -18.57
C ALA A 254 -15.64 0.38 -19.98
N ARG A 255 -14.74 1.02 -20.72
CA ARG A 255 -14.89 1.15 -22.17
C ARG A 255 -14.65 -0.21 -22.84
N ASN A 256 -15.62 -0.64 -23.63
CA ASN A 256 -15.45 -1.77 -24.54
C ASN A 256 -14.98 -1.21 -25.88
N ARG A 257 -13.84 -1.68 -26.39
CA ARG A 257 -13.35 -1.33 -27.72
C ARG A 257 -14.11 -2.18 -28.74
N SER A 258 -14.83 -1.57 -29.68
CA SER A 258 -15.28 -2.27 -30.88
C SER A 258 -14.23 -2.08 -31.97
N THR A 259 -13.77 -3.17 -32.56
CA THR A 259 -12.77 -3.17 -33.66
C THR A 259 -13.23 -2.42 -34.91
N ALA A 260 -14.53 -2.12 -35.05
CA ALA A 260 -15.12 -1.40 -36.17
C ALA A 260 -14.98 0.13 -36.13
N GLU A 261 -14.43 0.72 -35.05
CA GLU A 261 -14.44 2.18 -34.85
C GLU A 261 -13.04 2.84 -34.92
N ASP A 262 -11.97 2.12 -35.27
CA ASP A 262 -10.62 2.70 -35.30
C ASP A 262 -10.33 3.46 -36.62
N GLY A 263 -11.08 4.55 -36.83
CA GLY A 263 -10.67 5.68 -37.66
C GLY A 263 -10.07 6.80 -36.80
N PRO A 264 -9.68 7.95 -37.37
CA PRO A 264 -9.26 9.12 -36.59
C PRO A 264 -10.47 9.66 -35.80
N ILE A 265 -10.61 9.23 -34.55
CA ILE A 265 -11.66 9.71 -33.64
C ILE A 265 -11.08 10.84 -32.78
N ASP A 266 -11.78 11.97 -32.79
CA ASP A 266 -11.74 13.01 -31.75
C ASP A 266 -11.53 12.41 -30.35
N GLU A 267 -10.37 12.67 -29.74
CA GLU A 267 -9.96 12.07 -28.45
C GLU A 267 -11.04 12.23 -27.38
N ILE A 268 -11.80 13.33 -27.40
CA ILE A 268 -12.91 13.60 -26.48
C ILE A 268 -14.04 12.57 -26.69
N LYS A 269 -14.44 12.31 -27.94
CA LYS A 269 -15.45 11.28 -28.25
C LYS A 269 -14.94 9.87 -27.98
N ARG A 270 -13.63 9.65 -28.10
CA ARG A 270 -12.99 8.34 -27.97
C ARG A 270 -13.11 7.77 -26.55
N LEU A 271 -12.98 8.58 -25.50
CA LEU A 271 -12.94 8.08 -24.11
C LEU A 271 -14.30 7.60 -23.58
N ARG A 272 -15.41 8.19 -24.07
CA ARG A 272 -16.79 7.90 -23.63
C ARG A 272 -17.03 8.07 -22.11
N VAL A 273 -16.20 8.85 -21.41
CA VAL A 273 -16.29 9.10 -19.96
C VAL A 273 -17.66 9.67 -19.59
N GLY A 274 -18.14 10.67 -20.33
CA GLY A 274 -19.43 11.31 -20.02
C GLY A 274 -20.63 10.35 -20.10
N ASN A 275 -20.65 9.47 -21.10
CA ASN A 275 -21.70 8.44 -21.24
C ASN A 275 -21.64 7.43 -20.08
N LYS A 276 -20.44 6.93 -19.75
CA LYS A 276 -20.25 5.98 -18.64
C LYS A 276 -20.64 6.60 -17.30
N LEU A 277 -20.26 7.85 -17.07
CA LEU A 277 -20.63 8.58 -15.86
C LEU A 277 -22.15 8.76 -15.76
N ASN A 278 -22.83 9.21 -16.81
CA ASN A 278 -24.31 9.31 -16.78
C ASN A 278 -24.99 7.98 -16.45
N LYS A 279 -24.52 6.86 -17.03
CA LYS A 279 -25.03 5.51 -16.74
C LYS A 279 -24.76 5.05 -15.30
N ALA A 280 -23.65 5.49 -14.71
CA ALA A 280 -23.34 5.21 -13.32
C ALA A 280 -24.21 6.05 -12.37
N LEU A 281 -24.40 7.34 -12.67
CA LEU A 281 -25.22 8.25 -11.87
C LEU A 281 -26.71 7.87 -11.89
N SER A 282 -27.19 7.19 -12.93
CA SER A 282 -28.57 6.67 -12.99
C SER A 282 -28.82 5.44 -12.12
N LYS A 283 -27.75 4.78 -11.61
CA LYS A 283 -27.92 3.65 -10.69
C LYS A 283 -28.28 4.14 -9.29
N HIS A 284 -29.09 3.33 -8.61
CA HIS A 284 -29.39 3.55 -7.21
C HIS A 284 -28.12 3.36 -6.36
N ALA A 285 -27.89 4.28 -5.43
CA ALA A 285 -26.77 4.20 -4.49
C ALA A 285 -27.27 4.63 -3.11
N GLN A 286 -27.01 3.79 -2.11
CA GLN A 286 -27.40 4.04 -0.71
C GLN A 286 -26.43 4.97 0.02
N HIS A 287 -25.20 5.09 -0.49
CA HIS A 287 -24.13 5.87 0.12
C HIS A 287 -23.52 6.84 -0.88
N THR A 288 -22.57 7.66 -0.42
CA THR A 288 -21.78 8.54 -1.30
C THR A 288 -21.19 7.75 -2.45
N ARG A 289 -21.38 8.22 -3.68
CA ARG A 289 -20.98 7.48 -4.89
C ARG A 289 -19.50 7.64 -5.17
N ILE A 290 -18.88 6.54 -5.54
CA ILE A 290 -17.60 6.53 -6.25
C ILE A 290 -17.84 5.84 -7.59
N VAL A 291 -17.51 6.53 -8.68
CA VAL A 291 -17.60 5.98 -10.03
C VAL A 291 -16.20 5.76 -10.55
N VAL A 292 -15.83 4.51 -10.78
CA VAL A 292 -14.56 4.13 -11.39
C VAL A 292 -14.80 3.89 -12.88
N ILE A 293 -14.10 4.65 -13.74
CA ILE A 293 -14.25 4.58 -15.19
C ILE A 293 -12.92 4.19 -15.80
N GLU A 294 -12.82 2.98 -16.32
CA GLU A 294 -11.68 2.58 -17.13
C GLU A 294 -11.85 3.05 -18.58
N VAL A 295 -10.90 3.86 -19.07
CA VAL A 295 -10.88 4.31 -20.46
C VAL A 295 -10.26 3.31 -21.43
N ASN A 296 -9.39 2.40 -20.95
CA ASN A 296 -8.81 1.30 -21.72
C ASN A 296 -8.27 1.74 -23.09
N VAL A 297 -7.37 2.73 -23.09
CA VAL A 297 -6.74 3.29 -24.30
C VAL A 297 -5.27 2.85 -24.42
N PRO A 298 -4.69 2.80 -25.63
CA PRO A 298 -3.27 2.45 -25.80
C PRO A 298 -2.32 3.54 -25.29
N ASP A 299 -2.82 4.75 -25.09
CA ASP A 299 -2.03 5.94 -24.78
C ASP A 299 -1.28 5.77 -23.44
N ILE A 300 -0.02 6.22 -23.44
CA ILE A 300 0.84 6.25 -22.26
C ILE A 300 1.25 7.70 -22.03
N VAL A 301 0.75 8.30 -20.94
CA VAL A 301 1.11 9.66 -20.55
C VAL A 301 2.37 9.62 -19.67
N THR A 302 3.49 10.16 -20.14
CA THR A 302 4.78 10.06 -19.43
C THR A 302 4.98 11.12 -18.35
N GLU A 303 4.30 12.26 -18.45
CA GLU A 303 4.29 13.32 -17.45
C GLU A 303 2.84 13.72 -17.15
N PRO A 304 2.46 13.97 -15.88
CA PRO A 304 1.12 14.44 -15.55
C PRO A 304 0.90 15.86 -16.09
N SER A 305 0.55 15.96 -17.37
CA SER A 305 -0.02 17.16 -17.98
C SER A 305 -1.54 17.10 -17.83
N PHE A 306 -2.11 18.12 -17.19
CA PHE A 306 -3.56 18.36 -17.19
C PHE A 306 -3.99 19.31 -18.32
N GLU A 307 -3.05 19.66 -19.20
CA GLU A 307 -3.25 20.61 -20.29
C GLU A 307 -3.67 19.92 -21.59
N ASP A 308 -3.28 18.65 -21.77
CA ASP A 308 -3.54 17.87 -22.99
C ASP A 308 -3.79 16.36 -22.72
N GLY A 309 -4.10 15.64 -23.80
CA GLY A 309 -4.31 14.20 -23.80
C GLY A 309 -5.57 13.70 -23.08
N TRP A 310 -5.60 12.38 -22.84
CA TRP A 310 -6.77 11.73 -22.25
C TRP A 310 -7.17 12.24 -20.86
N PRO A 311 -6.26 12.65 -19.94
CA PRO A 311 -6.65 13.16 -18.62
C PRO A 311 -7.47 14.46 -18.73
N ARG A 312 -7.02 15.40 -19.57
CA ARG A 312 -7.77 16.65 -19.84
C ARG A 312 -9.13 16.35 -20.46
N ALA A 313 -9.18 15.50 -21.48
CA ALA A 313 -10.43 15.13 -22.15
C ALA A 313 -11.40 14.39 -21.22
N ALA A 314 -10.90 13.61 -20.25
CA ALA A 314 -11.73 12.98 -19.23
C ALA A 314 -12.32 14.01 -18.27
N LEU A 315 -11.51 14.97 -17.81
CA LEU A 315 -11.96 16.05 -16.94
C LEU A 315 -13.03 16.92 -17.62
N ASP A 316 -12.82 17.32 -18.86
CA ASP A 316 -13.79 18.11 -19.64
C ASP A 316 -15.13 17.39 -19.79
N GLN A 317 -15.10 16.07 -19.97
CA GLN A 317 -16.32 15.26 -20.02
C GLN A 317 -17.03 15.16 -18.66
N ILE A 318 -16.30 15.07 -17.55
CA ILE A 318 -16.88 15.10 -16.21
C ILE A 318 -17.58 16.44 -15.98
N ARG A 319 -16.92 17.56 -16.31
CA ARG A 319 -17.48 18.92 -16.20
C ARG A 319 -18.69 19.14 -17.11
N SER A 320 -18.68 18.55 -18.30
CA SER A 320 -19.83 18.57 -19.20
C SER A 320 -21.04 17.82 -18.61
N VAL A 321 -20.82 16.65 -18.01
CA VAL A 321 -21.87 15.90 -17.32
C VAL A 321 -22.46 16.66 -16.13
N GLU A 322 -21.61 17.34 -15.36
CA GLU A 322 -21.98 18.16 -14.22
C GLU A 322 -22.90 19.33 -14.60
N LYS A 323 -22.61 20.02 -15.70
CA LYS A 323 -23.43 21.14 -16.21
C LYS A 323 -24.76 20.69 -16.82
N ALA A 324 -24.85 19.45 -17.31
CA ALA A 324 -26.06 18.95 -17.93
C ALA A 324 -27.12 18.51 -16.89
N PRO A 325 -28.42 18.81 -17.12
CA PRO A 325 -29.49 18.35 -16.23
C PRO A 325 -29.66 16.83 -16.30
N ALA A 326 -30.30 16.27 -15.27
CA ALA A 326 -30.78 14.89 -15.28
C ALA A 326 -31.95 14.74 -16.28
N PRO A 327 -32.27 13.51 -16.73
CA PRO A 327 -33.36 13.28 -17.70
C PRO A 327 -34.74 13.78 -17.26
N ASP A 328 -34.97 13.86 -15.95
CA ASP A 328 -36.20 14.41 -15.33
C ASP A 328 -36.16 15.94 -15.15
N GLY A 329 -35.10 16.61 -15.64
CA GLY A 329 -34.87 18.03 -15.48
C GLY A 329 -34.23 18.43 -14.14
N GLY A 330 -34.04 17.48 -13.22
CA GLY A 330 -33.41 17.72 -11.92
C GLY A 330 -31.89 17.80 -11.98
N GLU A 331 -31.26 17.93 -10.81
CA GLU A 331 -29.81 17.83 -10.68
C GLU A 331 -29.37 16.35 -10.63
N LYS A 332 -28.29 16.00 -11.32
CA LYS A 332 -27.70 14.65 -11.19
C LYS A 332 -27.01 14.54 -9.82
N PRO A 333 -26.99 13.35 -9.21
CA PRO A 333 -26.32 13.16 -7.92
C PRO A 333 -24.81 13.46 -8.00
N SER A 334 -24.24 13.85 -6.86
CA SER A 334 -22.79 14.01 -6.71
C SER A 334 -22.06 12.67 -6.68
N ALA A 335 -20.81 12.67 -7.13
CA ALA A 335 -19.95 11.49 -7.10
C ALA A 335 -18.46 11.88 -7.11
N TYR A 336 -17.63 11.09 -6.43
CA TYR A 336 -16.21 11.02 -6.74
C TYR A 336 -16.03 10.21 -8.02
N VAL A 337 -15.27 10.72 -8.98
CA VAL A 337 -15.02 10.05 -10.25
C VAL A 337 -13.53 9.74 -10.37
N LEU A 338 -13.20 8.45 -10.45
CA LEU A 338 -11.86 7.94 -10.68
C LEU A 338 -11.79 7.44 -12.11
N VAL A 339 -11.09 8.14 -13.00
CA VAL A 339 -10.88 7.67 -14.37
C VAL A 339 -9.51 7.02 -14.46
N THR A 340 -9.47 5.74 -14.84
CA THR A 340 -8.28 4.91 -14.88
C THR A 340 -7.91 4.53 -16.30
N ASN A 341 -6.60 4.38 -16.56
CA ASN A 341 -6.07 3.78 -17.77
C ASN A 341 -5.00 2.74 -17.43
N HIS A 342 -5.31 1.46 -17.67
CA HIS A 342 -4.37 0.36 -17.56
C HIS A 342 -3.77 0.04 -18.93
N SER A 343 -2.90 0.94 -19.42
CA SER A 343 -2.41 0.94 -20.81
C SER A 343 -1.70 -0.36 -21.22
N PHE A 344 -1.14 -1.11 -20.27
CA PHE A 344 -0.48 -2.39 -20.52
C PHE A 344 -1.41 -3.48 -21.10
N HIS A 345 -2.74 -3.35 -20.98
CA HIS A 345 -3.67 -4.26 -21.66
C HIS A 345 -3.68 -4.09 -23.19
N ASN A 346 -3.29 -2.91 -23.69
CA ASN A 346 -3.16 -2.60 -25.11
C ASN A 346 -1.71 -2.64 -25.59
N ASN A 347 -0.73 -2.67 -24.68
CA ASN A 347 0.70 -2.59 -24.97
C ASN A 347 1.45 -3.76 -24.31
N LEU A 348 1.21 -4.98 -24.80
CA LEU A 348 1.69 -6.20 -24.15
C LEU A 348 3.23 -6.32 -24.12
N ASP A 349 3.93 -5.79 -25.12
CA ASP A 349 5.40 -5.82 -25.18
C ASP A 349 6.05 -4.66 -24.44
N ALA A 350 5.28 -3.63 -24.05
CA ALA A 350 5.84 -2.43 -23.46
C ALA A 350 6.41 -2.72 -22.06
N ILE A 351 7.63 -2.24 -21.83
CA ILE A 351 8.29 -2.32 -20.53
C ILE A 351 7.92 -1.09 -19.72
N GLY A 352 7.59 -1.29 -18.44
CA GLY A 352 7.33 -0.18 -17.52
C GLY A 352 5.99 0.53 -17.74
N SER A 353 5.06 -0.05 -18.52
CA SER A 353 3.69 0.46 -18.60
C SER A 353 3.02 0.42 -17.22
N SER A 354 2.46 1.55 -16.82
CA SER A 354 1.87 1.76 -15.49
C SER A 354 0.36 1.95 -15.55
N THR A 355 -0.26 1.98 -14.37
CA THR A 355 -1.65 2.41 -14.22
C THR A 355 -1.68 3.92 -14.05
N GLN A 356 -2.56 4.58 -14.78
CA GLN A 356 -2.74 6.03 -14.71
C GLN A 356 -4.13 6.34 -14.16
N VAL A 357 -4.23 7.39 -13.34
CA VAL A 357 -5.47 7.75 -12.65
C VAL A 357 -5.63 9.26 -12.62
N ILE A 358 -6.81 9.75 -12.97
CA ILE A 358 -7.28 11.09 -12.65
C ILE A 358 -8.51 10.99 -11.76
N ALA A 359 -8.57 11.83 -10.72
CA ALA A 359 -9.63 11.84 -9.74
C ALA A 359 -10.27 13.22 -9.70
N ALA A 360 -11.58 13.31 -9.89
CA ALA A 360 -12.30 14.59 -9.86
C ALA A 360 -13.68 14.41 -9.25
N GLY A 361 -14.20 15.47 -8.64
CA GLY A 361 -15.57 15.54 -8.16
C GLY A 361 -16.52 15.83 -9.30
N CYS A 362 -17.66 15.15 -9.37
CA CYS A 362 -18.82 15.62 -10.14
C CYS A 362 -19.82 16.18 -9.14
N ARG A 363 -20.06 17.51 -9.17
CA ARG A 363 -20.78 18.24 -8.11
C ARG A 363 -20.14 18.09 -6.72
N ILE A 364 -18.81 18.05 -6.68
CA ILE A 364 -18.00 18.16 -5.44
C ILE A 364 -16.93 19.21 -5.75
N PRO A 365 -17.22 20.50 -5.51
CA PRO A 365 -16.47 21.61 -6.10
C PRO A 365 -15.05 21.78 -5.52
N ASP A 366 -14.77 21.15 -4.39
CA ASP A 366 -13.51 21.22 -3.65
C ASP A 366 -12.67 19.94 -3.75
N PHE A 367 -12.99 19.05 -4.71
CA PHE A 367 -12.23 17.83 -4.99
C PHE A 367 -11.86 17.68 -6.47
N GLY A 368 -10.56 17.68 -6.78
CA GLY A 368 -10.04 17.41 -8.12
C GLY A 368 -8.77 18.20 -8.45
N PRO A 369 -8.10 17.89 -9.58
CA PRO A 369 -6.87 18.56 -9.98
C PRO A 369 -7.07 20.00 -10.44
N ASP A 370 -8.29 20.38 -10.82
CA ASP A 370 -8.68 21.72 -11.25
C ASP A 370 -9.21 22.60 -10.11
N VAL A 371 -9.09 22.13 -8.87
CA VAL A 371 -9.47 22.89 -7.67
C VAL A 371 -8.28 23.72 -7.20
N GLY A 372 -8.43 25.05 -7.23
CA GLY A 372 -7.47 25.98 -6.66
C GLY A 372 -7.90 26.45 -5.28
N PHE A 373 -6.95 26.48 -4.35
CA PHE A 373 -7.14 27.05 -3.01
C PHE A 373 -6.27 28.30 -2.86
N ASN A 374 -6.83 29.33 -2.24
CA ASN A 374 -6.12 30.58 -1.98
C ASN A 374 -5.63 30.68 -0.54
N ARG A 375 -6.15 29.83 0.35
CA ARG A 375 -5.79 29.80 1.78
C ARG A 375 -5.41 28.39 2.21
N LEU A 376 -4.42 28.29 3.09
CA LEU A 376 -4.03 27.02 3.72
C LEU A 376 -5.22 26.40 4.48
N LYS A 377 -6.06 27.24 5.11
CA LYS A 377 -7.25 26.78 5.82
C LYS A 377 -8.20 25.99 4.91
N GLU A 378 -8.45 26.49 3.69
CA GLU A 378 -9.34 25.84 2.73
C GLU A 378 -8.79 24.46 2.31
N VAL A 379 -7.47 24.37 2.12
CA VAL A 379 -6.78 23.10 1.83
C VAL A 379 -6.97 22.10 2.97
N LEU A 380 -6.71 22.52 4.21
CA LEU A 380 -6.84 21.66 5.38
C LEU A 380 -8.28 21.16 5.58
N GLU A 381 -9.27 22.04 5.38
CA GLU A 381 -10.68 21.69 5.48
C GLU A 381 -11.11 20.73 4.35
N SER A 382 -10.65 20.97 3.11
CA SER A 382 -10.87 20.04 1.98
C SER A 382 -10.21 18.68 2.25
N HIS A 383 -8.98 18.67 2.76
CA HIS A 383 -8.27 17.45 3.12
C HIS A 383 -9.02 16.64 4.19
N ASP A 384 -9.58 17.28 5.22
CA ASP A 384 -10.38 16.57 6.22
C ASP A 384 -11.70 16.04 5.64
N ARG A 385 -12.38 16.83 4.80
CA ARG A 385 -13.63 16.40 4.11
C ARG A 385 -13.42 15.21 3.19
N HIS A 386 -12.25 15.09 2.56
CA HIS A 386 -11.97 14.08 1.54
C HIS A 386 -10.92 13.05 1.95
N LYS A 387 -10.57 12.96 3.24
CA LYS A 387 -9.46 12.13 3.75
C LYS A 387 -9.53 10.66 3.32
N GLU A 388 -10.72 10.08 3.19
CA GLU A 388 -10.88 8.70 2.72
C GLU A 388 -10.51 8.56 1.24
N MET A 389 -10.89 9.54 0.41
CA MET A 389 -10.57 9.55 -1.01
C MET A 389 -9.10 9.88 -1.25
N LEU A 390 -8.53 10.81 -0.48
CA LEU A 390 -7.09 11.09 -0.51
C LEU A 390 -6.28 9.86 -0.10
N ALA A 391 -6.70 9.13 0.95
CA ALA A 391 -6.06 7.88 1.34
C ALA A 391 -6.15 6.78 0.26
N LEU A 392 -7.28 6.72 -0.47
CA LEU A 392 -7.41 5.82 -1.63
C LEU A 392 -6.43 6.20 -2.74
N LEU A 393 -6.33 7.48 -3.09
CA LEU A 393 -5.42 7.97 -4.13
C LEU A 393 -3.94 7.77 -3.76
N ASP A 394 -3.57 8.06 -2.51
CA ASP A 394 -2.23 7.80 -2.00
C ASP A 394 -1.89 6.31 -2.09
N SER A 395 -2.85 5.43 -1.75
CA SER A 395 -2.67 3.99 -1.90
C SER A 395 -2.55 3.55 -3.36
N MET A 396 -3.31 4.14 -4.29
CA MET A 396 -3.18 3.83 -5.73
C MET A 396 -1.81 4.25 -6.27
N ARG A 397 -1.24 5.34 -5.76
CA ARG A 397 0.10 5.84 -6.12
C ARG A 397 1.20 4.97 -5.52
N GLU A 398 1.13 4.66 -4.23
CA GLU A 398 2.17 3.91 -3.51
C GLU A 398 2.15 2.42 -3.85
N HIS A 399 0.96 1.79 -3.82
CA HIS A 399 0.80 0.34 -3.91
C HIS A 399 0.51 -0.13 -5.35
N TYR A 400 1.16 0.50 -6.34
CA TYR A 400 0.97 0.16 -7.75
C TYR A 400 1.75 -1.11 -8.15
N GLU A 401 2.90 -1.37 -7.51
CA GLU A 401 3.71 -2.57 -7.73
C GLU A 401 3.07 -3.83 -7.12
N ILE A 402 3.38 -4.99 -7.71
CA ILE A 402 2.90 -6.28 -7.22
C ILE A 402 4.00 -6.87 -6.33
N PRO A 403 3.73 -7.21 -5.06
CA PRO A 403 4.74 -7.75 -4.16
C PRO A 403 5.47 -8.94 -4.77
N SER A 404 6.79 -8.98 -4.66
CA SER A 404 7.60 -10.14 -5.05
C SER A 404 8.00 -11.00 -3.85
N THR A 405 8.00 -10.44 -2.64
CA THR A 405 8.29 -11.15 -1.38
C THR A 405 6.99 -11.52 -0.64
N PHE A 406 7.07 -12.52 0.23
CA PHE A 406 5.90 -13.00 1.00
C PHE A 406 5.71 -12.21 2.32
N ASP A 407 6.81 -11.78 2.93
CA ASP A 407 6.85 -11.18 4.27
C ASP A 407 6.85 -9.64 4.26
N GLY A 408 7.05 -9.03 3.09
CA GLY A 408 7.16 -7.58 2.97
C GLY A 408 8.59 -7.06 2.92
N GLU A 409 9.62 -7.91 3.07
CA GLU A 409 11.03 -7.48 3.01
C GLU A 409 11.31 -6.80 1.66
N ASN A 410 12.23 -5.83 1.66
CA ASN A 410 12.68 -5.19 0.44
C ASN A 410 13.23 -6.25 -0.53
N PRO A 411 12.72 -6.35 -1.77
CA PRO A 411 13.12 -7.38 -2.72
C PRO A 411 14.63 -7.40 -3.00
N ASP A 412 15.28 -6.23 -3.00
CA ASP A 412 16.72 -6.14 -3.22
C ASP A 412 17.49 -6.91 -2.14
N PHE A 413 17.04 -6.85 -0.89
CA PHE A 413 17.66 -7.62 0.20
C PHE A 413 17.17 -9.07 0.27
N ALA A 414 15.88 -9.31 0.05
CA ALA A 414 15.28 -10.64 0.12
C ALA A 414 15.86 -11.61 -0.93
N PHE A 415 16.28 -11.08 -2.07
CA PHE A 415 16.84 -11.84 -3.18
C PHE A 415 18.31 -11.50 -3.48
N ALA A 416 19.00 -10.85 -2.54
CA ALA A 416 20.42 -10.57 -2.67
C ALA A 416 21.23 -11.87 -2.82
N PRO A 417 22.29 -11.89 -3.64
CA PRO A 417 23.24 -13.01 -3.67
C PRO A 417 23.76 -13.34 -2.26
N LYS A 418 24.00 -14.62 -1.98
CA LYS A 418 24.41 -15.10 -0.63
C LYS A 418 25.67 -14.43 -0.09
N ASP A 419 26.56 -13.98 -0.97
CA ASP A 419 27.84 -13.34 -0.61
C ASP A 419 27.72 -11.81 -0.50
N SER A 420 26.51 -11.25 -0.60
CA SER A 420 26.29 -9.81 -0.45
C SER A 420 26.55 -9.37 0.99
N PRO A 421 27.19 -8.21 1.21
CA PRO A 421 27.39 -7.71 2.56
C PRO A 421 26.03 -7.46 3.24
N PRO A 422 25.92 -7.73 4.55
CA PRO A 422 24.69 -7.43 5.28
C PRO A 422 24.48 -5.92 5.33
N ARG A 423 23.23 -5.47 5.10
CA ARG A 423 22.90 -4.05 5.20
C ARG A 423 23.14 -3.52 6.62
N LEU A 424 23.54 -2.27 6.73
CA LEU A 424 23.63 -1.58 8.02
C LEU A 424 22.25 -1.40 8.65
N ARG A 425 22.14 -1.65 9.96
CA ARG A 425 20.90 -1.52 10.74
C ARG A 425 21.15 -0.80 12.06
N PHE A 426 20.21 0.04 12.47
CA PHE A 426 20.31 0.73 13.74
C PHE A 426 20.25 -0.25 14.91
N GLY A 427 21.09 0.06 15.90
CA GLY A 427 21.31 -0.69 17.12
C GLY A 427 22.07 -2.00 16.96
N GLU A 428 22.45 -2.41 15.73
CA GLU A 428 23.37 -3.53 15.53
C GLU A 428 24.82 -3.12 15.85
N ILE A 429 25.65 -4.12 16.19
CA ILE A 429 27.04 -3.94 16.58
C ILE A 429 27.95 -4.31 15.40
N TYR A 430 28.87 -3.42 15.07
CA TYR A 430 29.83 -3.57 14.00
C TYR A 430 31.25 -3.39 14.52
N SER A 431 32.22 -3.97 13.81
CA SER A 431 33.64 -3.62 13.99
C SER A 431 33.92 -2.33 13.23
N VAL A 432 34.42 -1.31 13.93
CA VAL A 432 34.78 -0.02 13.35
C VAL A 432 36.16 0.46 13.83
N PRO A 433 36.91 1.20 13.01
CA PRO A 433 38.20 1.74 13.43
C PRO A 433 38.03 2.91 14.40
N ASP A 434 38.74 2.88 15.54
CA ASP A 434 38.87 3.99 16.47
C ASP A 434 39.77 5.12 15.91
N ALA A 435 39.97 6.20 16.67
CA ALA A 435 40.82 7.32 16.27
C ALA A 435 42.29 6.95 16.01
N ARG A 436 42.72 5.75 16.43
CA ARG A 436 44.08 5.20 16.24
C ARG A 436 44.11 4.10 15.17
N GLY A 437 42.98 3.85 14.49
CA GLY A 437 42.83 2.82 13.47
C GLY A 437 42.68 1.40 14.02
N LYS A 438 42.46 1.23 15.33
CA LYS A 438 42.20 -0.07 15.95
C LYS A 438 40.72 -0.40 15.83
N GLU A 439 40.42 -1.60 15.34
CA GLU A 439 39.07 -2.12 15.27
C GLU A 439 38.47 -2.33 16.67
N ILE A 440 37.31 -1.72 16.92
CA ILE A 440 36.54 -1.86 18.16
C ILE A 440 35.07 -2.19 17.86
N PRO A 441 34.39 -2.95 18.75
CA PRO A 441 32.95 -3.15 18.62
C PRO A 441 32.20 -1.87 18.98
N ALA A 442 31.38 -1.39 18.07
CA ALA A 442 30.55 -0.21 18.28
C ALA A 442 29.16 -0.37 17.67
N ARG A 443 28.17 0.24 18.31
CA ARG A 443 26.76 0.16 17.94
C ARG A 443 26.37 1.33 17.04
N LEU A 444 25.78 1.05 15.88
CA LEU A 444 25.26 2.09 14.98
C LEU A 444 24.01 2.73 15.60
N TYR A 445 23.99 4.04 15.81
CA TYR A 445 22.82 4.72 16.39
C TYR A 445 22.24 5.84 15.51
N GLU A 446 23.01 6.36 14.55
CA GLU A 446 22.54 7.35 13.57
C GLU A 446 23.29 7.16 12.24
N ALA A 447 22.63 7.46 11.12
CA ALA A 447 23.23 7.30 9.80
C ALA A 447 22.53 8.16 8.75
N ILE A 448 23.30 8.66 7.80
CA ILE A 448 22.77 9.33 6.60
C ILE A 448 23.32 8.67 5.34
N VAL A 449 22.48 8.59 4.31
CA VAL A 449 22.90 8.14 2.98
C VAL A 449 23.36 9.33 2.16
N LEU A 450 24.61 9.29 1.71
CA LEU A 450 25.20 10.23 0.77
C LEU A 450 24.99 9.69 -0.64
N GLU A 451 23.77 9.85 -1.18
CA GLU A 451 23.34 9.20 -2.43
C GLU A 451 24.28 9.45 -3.61
N ARG A 452 24.76 10.69 -3.78
CA ARG A 452 25.67 11.07 -4.87
C ARG A 452 27.03 10.39 -4.77
N GLU A 453 27.45 10.08 -3.55
CA GLU A 453 28.73 9.45 -3.26
C GLU A 453 28.65 7.93 -3.17
N LYS A 454 27.43 7.37 -3.25
CA LYS A 454 27.15 5.95 -2.97
C LYS A 454 27.79 5.48 -1.66
N ALA A 455 27.58 6.24 -0.59
CA ALA A 455 28.16 5.95 0.72
C ALA A 455 27.17 6.22 1.85
N ILE A 456 27.37 5.54 2.98
CA ILE A 456 26.70 5.80 4.26
C ILE A 456 27.70 6.50 5.16
N MET A 457 27.28 7.60 5.78
CA MET A 457 27.97 8.16 6.94
C MET A 457 27.24 7.69 8.19
N GLY A 458 27.87 6.78 8.95
CA GLY A 458 27.30 6.20 10.16
C GLY A 458 27.96 6.74 11.43
N CYS A 459 27.17 7.00 12.45
CA CYS A 459 27.61 7.37 13.80
C CYS A 459 27.46 6.16 14.73
N TYR A 460 28.56 5.75 15.34
CA TYR A 460 28.67 4.57 16.18
C TYR A 460 29.06 4.96 17.61
N GLN A 461 28.53 4.23 18.58
CA GLN A 461 28.90 4.35 19.99
C GLN A 461 29.61 3.08 20.43
N SER A 462 30.84 3.21 20.92
CA SER A 462 31.59 2.12 21.55
C SER A 462 30.79 1.44 22.67
N LEU A 463 30.98 0.12 22.87
CA LEU A 463 30.19 -0.62 23.86
C LEU A 463 30.49 -0.24 25.32
N ASP A 464 31.67 0.32 25.60
CA ASP A 464 32.01 0.90 26.91
C ASP A 464 31.43 2.32 27.10
N GLY A 465 30.79 2.88 26.05
CA GLY A 465 30.13 4.18 26.04
C GLY A 465 31.09 5.38 26.01
N GLY A 466 32.40 5.15 25.91
CA GLY A 466 33.42 6.20 26.05
C GLY A 466 33.65 7.04 24.80
N GLU A 467 33.34 6.49 23.63
CA GLU A 467 33.67 7.09 22.33
C GLU A 467 32.52 7.02 21.33
N ASN A 468 32.31 8.13 20.61
CA ASN A 468 31.46 8.21 19.43
C ASN A 468 32.33 8.34 18.18
N ILE A 469 32.09 7.50 17.18
CA ILE A 469 32.92 7.39 15.98
C ILE A 469 32.04 7.61 14.75
N MET A 470 32.52 8.40 13.80
CA MET A 470 31.89 8.52 12.48
C MET A 470 32.68 7.70 11.47
N VAL A 471 31.99 6.79 10.77
CA VAL A 471 32.58 5.94 9.74
C VAL A 471 31.83 6.13 8.44
N ARG A 472 32.61 6.30 7.36
CA ARG A 472 32.11 6.32 5.99
C ARG A 472 32.22 4.91 5.40
N THR A 473 31.08 4.33 5.02
CA THR A 473 31.00 2.99 4.45
C THR A 473 30.51 3.07 3.00
N PRO A 474 31.21 2.51 2.01
CA PRO A 474 30.71 2.47 0.63
C PRO A 474 29.45 1.60 0.55
N MET A 475 28.50 2.00 -0.30
CA MET A 475 27.28 1.23 -0.57
C MET A 475 27.44 0.41 -1.84
N THR A 476 26.86 -0.78 -1.82
CA THR A 476 26.65 -1.58 -3.04
C THR A 476 25.54 -0.97 -3.91
N ASP A 477 25.51 -1.32 -5.20
CA ASP A 477 24.41 -0.89 -6.08
C ASP A 477 23.05 -1.43 -5.62
N LEU A 478 23.05 -2.61 -4.98
CA LEU A 478 21.87 -3.22 -4.36
C LEU A 478 21.34 -2.39 -3.19
N GLU A 479 22.22 -1.91 -2.32
CA GLU A 479 21.84 -1.01 -1.22
C GLU A 479 21.34 0.35 -1.74
N ILE A 480 21.93 0.88 -2.81
CA ILE A 480 21.44 2.12 -3.44
C ILE A 480 20.05 1.94 -4.03
N ALA A 481 19.78 0.82 -4.70
CA ALA A 481 18.45 0.49 -5.22
C ALA A 481 17.43 0.34 -4.06
N ALA A 482 17.83 -0.37 -3.00
CA ALA A 482 17.00 -0.61 -1.84
C ALA A 482 16.65 0.70 -1.11
N TRP A 483 17.63 1.58 -0.92
CA TRP A 483 17.46 2.92 -0.36
C TRP A 483 16.48 3.72 -1.20
N LYS A 484 16.70 3.84 -2.51
CA LYS A 484 15.81 4.63 -3.38
C LYS A 484 14.36 4.17 -3.35
N ARG A 485 14.13 2.85 -3.18
CA ARG A 485 12.77 2.30 -3.11
C ARG A 485 12.09 2.59 -1.77
N HIS A 486 12.79 2.37 -0.65
CA HIS A 486 12.23 2.50 0.69
C HIS A 486 13.22 3.14 1.68
N PRO A 487 13.46 4.45 1.58
CA PRO A 487 14.57 5.06 2.30
C PRO A 487 14.25 5.23 3.80
N ASP A 488 12.98 5.36 4.17
CA ASP A 488 12.51 5.57 5.55
C ASP A 488 12.54 4.33 6.44
N THR A 489 12.66 3.13 5.87
CA THR A 489 12.77 1.84 6.60
C THR A 489 14.12 1.16 6.37
N PHE A 490 15.01 1.77 5.58
CA PHE A 490 16.26 1.18 5.09
C PHE A 490 17.13 0.62 6.22
N PHE A 491 17.37 1.40 7.28
CA PHE A 491 18.21 1.00 8.42
C PHE A 491 17.49 0.10 9.44
N GLY A 492 16.31 -0.43 9.12
CA GLY A 492 15.57 -1.33 10.01
C GLY A 492 14.81 -0.63 11.14
N GLU A 493 14.76 0.70 11.15
CA GLU A 493 13.85 1.51 11.97
C GLU A 493 13.16 2.55 11.07
N LEU A 494 11.94 2.94 11.42
CA LEU A 494 11.22 3.99 10.70
C LEU A 494 11.85 5.37 11.01
N ARG A 495 12.35 6.05 9.98
CA ARG A 495 12.85 7.43 10.05
C ARG A 495 12.13 8.28 9.01
N GLN A 496 11.60 9.42 9.46
CA GLN A 496 11.00 10.38 8.53
C GLN A 496 12.09 11.01 7.67
N ILE A 497 11.89 10.97 6.36
CA ILE A 497 12.77 11.64 5.41
C ILE A 497 12.12 12.96 5.02
N PRO A 498 12.83 14.09 5.17
CA PRO A 498 12.30 15.38 4.74
C PRO A 498 11.91 15.33 3.27
N LYS A 499 10.63 15.59 2.97
CA LYS A 499 10.16 15.79 1.61
C LYS A 499 10.41 17.24 1.21
N ARG A 500 10.92 17.45 0.00
CA ARG A 500 11.04 18.79 -0.57
C ARG A 500 9.66 19.28 -1.00
N ALA A 501 9.21 20.40 -0.45
CA ALA A 501 8.01 21.08 -0.93
C ALA A 501 8.27 21.68 -2.33
N THR A 502 7.29 21.54 -3.22
CA THR A 502 7.36 21.99 -4.62
C THR A 502 6.62 23.30 -4.86
N ASN A 503 5.71 23.68 -3.96
CA ASN A 503 4.96 24.93 -4.01
C ASN A 503 4.75 25.51 -2.60
N TRP A 504 4.23 26.74 -2.53
CA TRP A 504 4.08 27.47 -1.27
C TRP A 504 3.08 26.81 -0.30
N ILE A 505 2.04 26.14 -0.82
CA ILE A 505 1.03 25.45 -0.01
C ILE A 505 1.66 24.22 0.66
N GLU A 506 2.39 23.39 -0.09
CA GLU A 506 3.12 22.25 0.46
C GLU A 506 4.12 22.67 1.54
N LEU A 507 4.80 23.80 1.32
CA LEU A 507 5.71 24.36 2.32
C LEU A 507 4.96 24.84 3.56
N ALA A 508 3.82 25.52 3.39
CA ALA A 508 2.95 25.94 4.49
C ALA A 508 2.40 24.75 5.28
N MET A 509 2.02 23.66 4.61
CA MET A 509 1.61 22.40 5.26
C MET A 509 2.74 21.78 6.08
N SER A 510 3.98 21.77 5.57
CA SER A 510 5.16 21.31 6.32
C SER A 510 5.40 22.12 7.60
N PHE A 511 5.27 23.45 7.50
CA PHE A 511 5.32 24.31 8.68
C PHE A 511 4.16 24.03 9.64
N TYR A 512 2.94 23.79 9.12
CA TYR A 512 1.79 23.47 9.94
C TYR A 512 2.00 22.17 10.72
N ASP A 513 2.55 21.12 10.10
CA ASP A 513 2.85 19.87 10.80
C ASP A 513 3.86 20.05 11.94
N THR A 514 4.76 21.01 11.81
CA THR A 514 5.76 21.36 12.83
C THR A 514 5.15 22.22 13.95
N TYR A 515 4.36 23.24 13.59
CA TYR A 515 3.97 24.32 14.50
C TYR A 515 2.50 24.26 14.96
N LYS A 516 1.66 23.34 14.47
CA LYS A 516 0.22 23.27 14.81
C LYS A 516 -0.08 23.21 16.30
N SER A 517 0.81 22.64 17.10
CA SER A 517 0.66 22.52 18.56
C SER A 517 1.32 23.67 19.34
N THR A 518 1.85 24.69 18.67
CA THR A 518 2.51 25.82 19.33
C THR A 518 1.50 26.62 20.15
N PRO A 519 1.79 26.94 21.43
CA PRO A 519 0.91 27.77 22.26
C PRO A 519 0.58 29.11 21.60
N ARG A 520 -0.67 29.57 21.79
CA ARG A 520 -1.19 30.79 21.17
C ARG A 520 -0.38 32.03 21.52
N GLU A 521 0.00 32.15 22.79
CA GLU A 521 0.79 33.26 23.33
C GLU A 521 2.14 33.33 22.62
N LYS A 522 2.74 32.17 22.32
CA LYS A 522 4.04 32.09 21.63
C LYS A 522 3.91 32.48 20.16
N LEU A 523 2.83 32.08 19.49
CA LEU A 523 2.55 32.51 18.12
C LEU A 523 2.33 34.04 18.04
N LEU A 524 1.61 34.62 19.00
CA LEU A 524 1.44 36.08 19.09
C LEU A 524 2.76 36.80 19.37
N GLU A 525 3.62 36.24 20.22
CA GLU A 525 4.98 36.76 20.46
C GLU A 525 5.80 36.78 19.17
N TRP A 526 5.79 35.68 18.39
CA TRP A 526 6.49 35.61 17.10
C TRP A 526 5.94 36.58 16.05
N MET A 527 4.67 36.93 16.14
CA MET A 527 3.99 37.86 15.23
C MET A 527 3.81 39.26 15.84
N ALA A 528 4.52 39.60 16.92
CA ALA A 528 4.30 40.86 17.64
C ALA A 528 4.52 42.13 16.80
N MET A 529 5.33 42.03 15.74
CA MET A 529 5.62 43.13 14.80
C MET A 529 4.71 43.11 13.56
N ALA A 530 3.68 42.27 13.51
CA ALA A 530 2.74 42.25 12.39
C ALA A 530 1.81 43.46 12.45
N ASP A 531 1.61 44.12 11.31
CA ASP A 531 0.74 45.31 11.20
C ASP A 531 -0.71 45.04 11.64
N ASP A 532 -1.15 43.79 11.56
CA ASP A 532 -2.49 43.35 11.90
C ASP A 532 -2.59 42.62 13.26
N ILE A 533 -1.65 42.89 14.18
CA ILE A 533 -1.59 42.21 15.49
C ILE A 533 -2.91 42.25 16.29
N GLU A 534 -3.69 43.33 16.19
CA GLU A 534 -5.00 43.41 16.86
C GLU A 534 -6.00 42.41 16.29
N TYR A 535 -5.98 42.14 14.98
CA TYR A 535 -6.77 41.08 14.37
C TYR A 535 -6.26 39.69 14.81
N LEU A 536 -4.95 39.47 14.82
CA LEU A 536 -4.36 38.19 15.26
C LEU A 536 -4.76 37.83 16.69
N LYS A 537 -4.87 38.83 17.58
CA LYS A 537 -5.36 38.67 18.96
C LYS A 537 -6.83 38.22 19.06
N THR A 538 -7.61 38.28 17.98
CA THR A 538 -8.99 37.76 17.95
C THR A 538 -9.06 36.28 17.57
N LEU A 539 -8.01 35.72 16.97
CA LEU A 539 -8.01 34.36 16.45
C LEU A 539 -7.86 33.30 17.55
N SER A 540 -8.49 32.14 17.31
CA SER A 540 -8.26 30.92 18.08
C SER A 540 -6.82 30.42 17.92
N GLN A 541 -6.34 29.54 18.80
CA GLN A 541 -5.00 28.95 18.66
C GLN A 541 -4.85 28.22 17.31
N ALA A 542 -5.86 27.45 16.91
CA ALA A 542 -5.84 26.69 15.67
C ALA A 542 -5.79 27.60 14.45
N ASP A 543 -6.65 28.62 14.39
CA ASP A 543 -6.67 29.58 13.27
C ASP A 543 -5.38 30.40 13.20
N LEU A 544 -4.83 30.79 14.35
CA LEU A 544 -3.58 31.53 14.43
C LEU A 544 -2.39 30.69 13.94
N ALA A 545 -2.34 29.40 14.29
CA ALA A 545 -1.30 28.49 13.82
C ALA A 545 -1.38 28.30 12.30
N ILE A 546 -2.58 28.12 11.74
CA ILE A 546 -2.79 28.02 10.29
C ILE A 546 -2.30 29.30 9.60
N LEU A 547 -2.74 30.47 10.07
CA LEU A 547 -2.35 31.75 9.47
C LEU A 547 -0.83 32.00 9.58
N TYR A 548 -0.21 31.65 10.70
CA TYR A 548 1.24 31.76 10.88
C TYR A 548 1.98 30.91 9.84
N CYS A 549 1.59 29.64 9.68
CA CYS A 549 2.24 28.73 8.72
C CYS A 549 1.97 29.13 7.26
N GLU A 550 0.78 29.65 6.95
CA GLU A 550 0.44 30.24 5.66
C GLU A 550 1.38 31.41 5.33
N ARG A 551 1.60 32.34 6.27
CA ARG A 551 2.54 33.46 6.11
C ARG A 551 3.97 33.00 5.90
N LEU A 552 4.42 31.99 6.64
CA LEU A 552 5.77 31.43 6.47
C LEU A 552 5.95 30.79 5.09
N GLY A 553 5.00 29.95 4.66
CA GLY A 553 5.07 29.28 3.36
C GLY A 553 5.05 30.28 2.20
N TRP A 554 4.10 31.22 2.22
CA TRP A 554 4.00 32.26 1.20
C TRP A 554 5.22 33.19 1.21
N GLY A 555 5.68 33.63 2.38
CA GLY A 555 6.85 34.48 2.52
C GLY A 555 8.15 33.82 2.05
N ALA A 556 8.32 32.51 2.31
CA ALA A 556 9.49 31.76 1.86
C ALA A 556 9.49 31.51 0.34
N ALA A 557 8.31 31.29 -0.27
CA ALA A 557 8.18 31.08 -1.70
C ALA A 557 8.34 32.37 -2.54
N ASN A 558 8.06 33.53 -1.95
CA ASN A 558 8.13 34.85 -2.62
C ASN A 558 9.35 35.69 -2.22
N LYS A 559 10.37 35.09 -1.59
CA LYS A 559 11.66 35.77 -1.43
C LYS A 559 12.39 35.80 -2.79
N PRO A 560 12.87 36.97 -3.24
CA PRO A 560 13.60 37.11 -4.50
C PRO A 560 14.91 36.32 -4.52
#